data_AF-A0AAU9UEC5-F1
#
_entry.id   AF-A0AAU9UEC5-F1
#
_cell.length_a   1.000
_cell.length_b   1.000
_cell.length_c   1.000
_cell.angle_alpha   90.00
_cell.angle_beta   90.00
_cell.angle_gamma   90.00
#
_symmetry.space_group_name_H-M   'P 1'
#
loop_
_entity.id
_entity.type
_entity.pdbx_description
1 polymer ?
#
loop_
_entity_poly.entity_id
_entity_poly.type
_entity_poly.pdbx_seq_one_letter_code
_entity_poly.pdbx_strand_id
1 'polypeptide(L)'
;MEINEKIALNQLEQQENVKKLPCGLFIHKKYKFIGASPDGVIDEIRIVEIKCPISGYKISLEVAVKNRKITFWTKEFIINKKHPWYLQVQGQLNITGCKDCLFGVWTGANNRIKTETIICDQNLWNNIMVPKLKCFYIECMLPEICFVREVALQNANKENHKRKEKTPDKTNVKSSGKYNKS
;
A
#
# COMPACT_ATOMS: atom_id res chain seq x y z
N MET A 1 2.02 16.59 -7.67
CA MET A 1 2.90 15.55 -7.12
C MET A 1 3.13 14.45 -8.17
N GLU A 2 2.06 13.87 -8.73
CA GLU A 2 2.12 12.84 -9.79
C GLU A 2 2.90 13.23 -11.06
N ILE A 3 2.85 14.50 -11.49
CA ILE A 3 3.60 14.95 -12.68
C ILE A 3 5.11 14.80 -12.48
N ASN A 4 5.61 15.15 -11.29
CA ASN A 4 7.05 15.09 -11.00
C ASN A 4 7.52 13.64 -10.88
N GLU A 5 6.70 12.76 -10.31
CA GLU A 5 7.03 11.34 -10.17
C GLU A 5 7.19 10.66 -11.54
N LYS A 6 6.26 10.89 -12.48
CA LYS A 6 6.37 10.35 -13.85
C LYS A 6 7.63 10.85 -14.56
N ILE A 7 7.93 12.15 -14.44
CA ILE A 7 9.15 12.74 -15.02
C ILE A 7 10.39 12.09 -14.40
N ALA A 8 10.41 11.97 -13.07
CA ALA A 8 11.53 11.42 -12.32
C ALA A 8 11.76 9.93 -12.66
N LEU A 9 10.70 9.13 -12.79
CA LEU A 9 10.79 7.72 -13.18
C LEU A 9 11.33 7.57 -14.60
N ASN A 10 10.82 8.34 -15.57
CA ASN A 10 11.32 8.30 -16.94
C ASN A 10 12.81 8.69 -17.00
N GLN A 11 13.20 9.71 -16.24
CA GLN A 11 14.60 10.11 -16.14
C GLN A 11 15.46 9.02 -15.48
N LEU A 12 14.95 8.32 -14.46
CA LEU A 12 15.65 7.20 -13.82
C LEU A 12 15.86 6.03 -14.78
N GLU A 13 14.83 5.66 -15.55
CA GLU A 13 14.91 4.61 -16.58
C GLU A 13 16.00 4.92 -17.62
N GLN A 14 16.03 6.16 -18.10
CA GLN A 14 17.06 6.63 -19.05
C GLN A 14 18.46 6.66 -18.42
N GLN A 15 18.58 7.18 -17.19
CA GLN A 15 19.88 7.34 -16.51
C GLN A 15 20.52 5.99 -16.16
N GLU A 16 19.73 5.06 -15.65
CA GLU A 16 20.21 3.74 -15.19
C GLU A 16 20.15 2.70 -16.30
N ASN A 17 19.66 3.06 -17.49
CA ASN A 17 19.44 2.17 -18.63
C ASN A 17 18.63 0.92 -18.25
N VAL A 18 17.52 1.15 -17.55
CA VAL A 18 16.59 0.11 -17.10
C VAL A 18 15.20 0.39 -17.66
N LYS A 19 14.37 -0.66 -17.74
CA LYS A 19 12.96 -0.54 -18.10
C LYS A 19 12.12 -1.06 -16.96
N LYS A 20 11.28 -0.19 -16.40
CA LYS A 20 10.31 -0.57 -15.38
C LYS A 20 9.01 -1.04 -16.04
N LEU A 21 8.36 -1.98 -15.40
CA LEU A 21 6.99 -2.37 -15.68
C LEU A 21 6.07 -1.69 -14.65
N PRO A 22 4.91 -1.15 -15.08
CA PRO A 22 3.91 -0.64 -14.14
C PRO A 22 3.41 -1.77 -13.25
N CYS A 23 3.11 -1.46 -11.99
CA CYS A 23 2.57 -2.41 -11.05
C CYS A 23 1.46 -1.81 -10.20
N GLY A 24 0.67 -2.69 -9.58
CA GLY A 24 -0.38 -2.33 -8.64
C GLY A 24 -0.01 -2.70 -7.21
N LEU A 25 -1.03 -2.98 -6.41
CA LEU A 25 -0.87 -3.44 -5.04
C LEU A 25 -0.45 -4.91 -4.99
N PHE A 26 0.67 -5.18 -4.33
CA PHE A 26 1.09 -6.52 -3.93
C PHE A 26 0.55 -6.84 -2.56
N ILE A 27 0.00 -8.05 -2.38
CA ILE A 27 -0.43 -8.55 -1.07
C ILE A 27 0.56 -9.60 -0.59
N HIS A 28 1.03 -9.45 0.65
CA HIS A 28 2.03 -10.35 1.21
C HIS A 28 1.51 -11.79 1.25
N LYS A 29 2.32 -12.76 0.79
CA LYS A 29 1.88 -14.16 0.65
C LYS A 29 1.35 -14.78 1.95
N LYS A 30 2.08 -14.58 3.06
CA LYS A 30 1.70 -15.07 4.41
C LYS A 30 0.73 -14.15 5.17
N TYR A 31 0.99 -12.85 5.23
CA TYR A 31 0.23 -11.88 6.02
C TYR A 31 -0.71 -11.07 5.12
N LYS A 32 -1.88 -11.62 4.79
CA LYS A 32 -2.81 -11.06 3.78
C LYS A 32 -3.35 -9.65 4.06
N PHE A 33 -3.20 -9.17 5.29
CA PHE A 33 -3.57 -7.82 5.69
C PHE A 33 -2.48 -6.78 5.42
N ILE A 34 -1.31 -7.20 4.91
CA ILE A 34 -0.20 -6.32 4.56
C ILE A 34 -0.05 -6.28 3.04
N GLY A 35 0.00 -5.07 2.50
CA GLY A 35 0.27 -4.85 1.08
C GLY A 35 1.21 -3.68 0.83
N ALA A 36 1.73 -3.61 -0.39
CA ALA A 36 2.65 -2.58 -0.84
C ALA A 36 2.49 -2.31 -2.34
N SER A 37 2.66 -1.05 -2.72
CA SER A 37 2.71 -0.61 -4.11
C SER A 37 4.06 0.08 -4.34
N PRO A 38 5.04 -0.56 -4.98
CA PRO A 38 6.23 0.13 -5.46
C PRO A 38 5.90 0.99 -6.68
N ASP A 39 6.79 1.93 -7.02
CA ASP A 39 6.61 2.81 -8.19
C ASP A 39 6.86 2.08 -9.53
N GLY A 40 7.52 0.93 -9.47
CA GLY A 40 7.71 0.03 -10.60
C GLY A 40 8.43 -1.25 -10.24
N VAL A 41 8.48 -2.18 -11.20
CA VAL A 41 9.22 -3.43 -11.08
C VAL A 41 10.12 -3.60 -12.30
N ILE A 42 11.36 -4.04 -12.10
CA ILE A 42 12.32 -4.34 -13.16
C ILE A 42 12.54 -5.86 -13.15
N ASP A 43 12.31 -6.48 -14.30
CA ASP A 43 12.51 -7.92 -14.56
C ASP A 43 11.89 -8.87 -13.50
N GLU A 44 10.82 -8.43 -12.82
CA GLU A 44 10.13 -9.15 -11.72
C GLU A 44 10.99 -9.49 -10.49
N ILE A 45 12.28 -9.14 -10.48
CA ILE A 45 13.23 -9.50 -9.42
C ILE A 45 13.66 -8.30 -8.55
N ARG A 46 13.43 -7.08 -9.05
CA ARG A 46 13.83 -5.81 -8.46
C ARG A 46 12.67 -4.84 -8.48
N ILE A 47 12.50 -4.05 -7.42
CA ILE A 47 11.54 -2.95 -7.40
C ILE A 47 12.23 -1.61 -7.67
N VAL A 48 11.45 -0.62 -8.09
CA VAL A 48 11.87 0.79 -8.19
C VAL A 48 11.04 1.61 -7.21
N GLU A 49 11.71 2.52 -6.51
CA GLU A 49 11.06 3.50 -5.65
C GLU A 49 11.78 4.84 -5.85
N ILE A 50 11.03 5.90 -6.14
CA ILE A 50 11.57 7.23 -6.36
C ILE A 50 10.93 8.25 -5.43
N LYS A 51 11.76 9.09 -4.81
CA LYS A 51 11.29 10.20 -3.97
C LYS A 51 11.57 11.53 -4.62
N CYS A 52 10.55 12.39 -4.66
CA CYS A 52 10.62 13.76 -5.17
C CYS A 52 10.39 14.77 -4.02
N PRO A 53 11.32 14.91 -3.05
CA PRO A 53 11.11 15.77 -1.90
C PRO A 53 11.03 17.25 -2.30
N ILE A 54 9.92 17.91 -1.96
CA ILE A 54 9.71 19.34 -2.23
C ILE A 54 10.82 20.18 -1.59
N SER A 55 11.27 19.82 -0.39
CA SER A 55 12.36 20.49 0.33
C SER A 55 13.68 20.47 -0.45
N GLY A 56 13.91 19.43 -1.25
CA GLY A 56 15.10 19.25 -2.08
C GLY A 56 14.95 19.78 -3.51
N TYR A 57 13.78 20.30 -3.90
CA TYR A 57 13.54 20.69 -5.28
C TYR A 57 14.36 21.91 -5.69
N LYS A 58 14.92 21.88 -6.91
CA LYS A 58 15.79 22.93 -7.51
C LYS A 58 17.07 23.25 -6.73
N ILE A 59 17.46 22.42 -5.77
CA ILE A 59 18.78 22.49 -5.13
C ILE A 59 19.57 21.21 -5.42
N SER A 60 20.90 21.29 -5.37
CA SER A 60 21.72 20.09 -5.51
C SER A 60 21.45 19.15 -4.32
N LEU A 61 21.61 17.85 -4.55
CA LEU A 61 21.39 16.85 -3.53
C LEU A 61 22.37 17.03 -2.35
N GLU A 62 23.61 17.39 -2.62
CA GLU A 62 24.65 17.64 -1.62
C GLU A 62 24.25 18.77 -0.69
N VAL A 63 23.72 19.86 -1.24
CA VAL A 63 23.22 20.98 -0.45
C VAL A 63 22.00 20.54 0.35
N ALA A 64 21.08 19.77 -0.26
CA ALA A 64 19.89 19.28 0.43
C ALA A 64 20.22 18.36 1.61
N VAL A 65 21.19 17.46 1.46
CA VAL A 65 21.64 16.53 2.51
C VAL A 65 22.40 17.27 3.61
N LYS A 66 23.37 18.13 3.24
CA LYS A 66 24.18 18.90 4.21
C LYS A 66 23.30 19.83 5.06
N ASN A 67 22.30 20.45 4.44
CA ASN A 67 21.33 21.31 5.12
C ASN A 67 20.16 20.55 5.76
N ARG A 68 20.22 19.21 5.82
CA ARG A 68 19.20 18.36 6.45
C ARG A 68 17.79 18.51 5.88
N LYS A 69 17.66 18.99 4.64
CA LYS A 69 16.41 19.03 3.88
C LYS A 69 16.02 17.65 3.34
N ILE A 70 17.02 16.79 3.12
CA ILE A 70 16.87 15.36 2.85
C ILE A 70 17.69 14.61 3.89
N THR A 71 17.01 13.83 4.74
CA THR A 71 17.63 13.11 5.88
C THR A 71 17.74 11.62 5.66
N PHE A 72 17.52 11.17 4.42
CA PHE A 72 17.69 9.77 4.05
C PHE A 72 19.14 9.32 4.14
N TRP A 73 20.08 10.24 3.87
CA TRP A 73 21.50 10.03 4.09
C TRP A 73 22.03 10.85 5.27
N THR A 74 23.13 10.41 5.86
CA THR A 74 23.99 11.24 6.72
C THR A 74 24.72 12.30 5.88
N LYS A 75 25.42 13.24 6.52
CA LYS A 75 26.18 14.27 5.81
C LYS A 75 27.33 13.68 4.98
N GLU A 76 27.76 12.48 5.33
CA GLU A 76 28.77 11.65 4.67
C GLU A 76 28.15 10.71 3.62
N PHE A 77 26.88 10.91 3.26
CA PHE A 77 26.15 10.10 2.29
C PHE A 77 25.96 8.62 2.66
N ILE A 78 25.93 8.30 3.95
CA ILE A 78 25.61 6.96 4.44
C ILE A 78 24.10 6.83 4.62
N ILE A 79 23.49 5.74 4.15
CA ILE A 79 22.04 5.52 4.27
C ILE A 79 21.64 5.44 5.75
N ASN A 80 20.65 6.23 6.14
CA ASN A 80 20.02 6.17 7.44
C ASN A 80 18.97 5.05 7.48
N LYS A 81 19.35 3.88 7.99
CA LYS A 81 18.45 2.70 8.10
C LYS A 81 17.24 2.90 9.01
N LYS A 82 17.20 3.96 9.81
CA LYS A 82 16.02 4.32 10.64
C LYS A 82 15.05 5.24 9.91
N HIS A 83 15.39 5.71 8.71
CA HIS A 83 14.57 6.64 7.95
C HIS A 83 13.27 5.96 7.47
N PRO A 84 12.11 6.65 7.50
CA PRO A 84 10.84 6.08 7.04
C PRO A 84 10.89 5.51 5.62
N TRP A 85 11.59 6.19 4.70
CA TRP A 85 11.77 5.67 3.32
C TRP A 85 12.54 4.36 3.26
N TYR A 86 13.55 4.16 4.12
CA TYR A 86 14.27 2.89 4.17
C TYR A 86 13.35 1.78 4.65
N LEU A 87 12.59 2.04 5.73
CA LEU A 87 11.62 1.08 6.25
C LEU A 87 10.49 0.80 5.23
N GLN A 88 10.05 1.80 4.47
CA GLN A 88 9.08 1.61 3.39
C GLN A 88 9.61 0.64 2.33
N VAL A 89 10.83 0.88 1.83
CA VAL A 89 11.48 0.01 0.83
C VAL A 89 11.66 -1.41 1.38
N GLN A 90 12.09 -1.56 2.63
CA GLN A 90 12.23 -2.88 3.26
C GLN A 90 10.90 -3.62 3.35
N GLY A 91 9.81 -2.90 3.62
CA GLY A 91 8.46 -3.44 3.58
C GLY A 91 8.07 -3.90 2.18
N GLN A 92 8.25 -3.03 1.18
CA GLN A 92 7.96 -3.35 -0.22
C GLN A 92 8.72 -4.61 -0.67
N LEU A 93 10.02 -4.72 -0.41
CA LEU A 93 10.85 -5.88 -0.78
C LEU A 93 10.33 -7.19 -0.19
N ASN A 94 9.96 -7.20 1.09
CA ASN A 94 9.44 -8.40 1.74
C ASN A 94 8.03 -8.78 1.25
N ILE A 95 7.21 -7.78 0.87
CA ILE A 95 5.85 -8.01 0.38
C ILE A 95 5.86 -8.51 -1.06
N THR A 96 6.67 -7.93 -1.93
CA THR A 96 6.80 -8.35 -3.33
C THR A 96 7.60 -9.65 -3.47
N GLY A 97 8.54 -9.90 -2.56
CA GLY A 97 9.50 -11.01 -2.65
C GLY A 97 10.71 -10.70 -3.55
N CYS A 98 10.89 -9.43 -3.95
CA CYS A 98 12.06 -8.98 -4.70
C CYS A 98 13.31 -8.91 -3.81
N LYS A 99 14.49 -9.03 -4.42
CA LYS A 99 15.77 -9.10 -3.68
C LYS A 99 16.30 -7.72 -3.30
N ASP A 100 16.10 -6.75 -4.16
CA ASP A 100 16.60 -5.40 -4.00
C ASP A 100 15.68 -4.35 -4.65
N CYS A 101 15.94 -3.09 -4.30
CA CYS A 101 15.26 -1.92 -4.80
C CYS A 101 16.28 -0.97 -5.42
N LEU A 102 16.01 -0.51 -6.64
CA LEU A 102 16.65 0.66 -7.20
C LEU A 102 15.93 1.90 -6.64
N PHE A 103 16.52 2.49 -5.61
CA PHE A 103 15.98 3.65 -4.92
C PHE A 103 16.56 4.92 -5.50
N GLY A 104 15.70 5.86 -5.92
CA GLY A 104 16.11 7.15 -6.48
C GLY A 104 15.62 8.34 -5.66
N VAL A 105 16.42 9.40 -5.58
CA VAL A 105 15.96 10.71 -5.10
C VAL A 105 16.14 11.76 -6.17
N TRP A 106 15.03 12.37 -6.55
CA TRP A 106 14.93 13.37 -7.61
C TRP A 106 14.74 14.77 -7.03
N THR A 107 15.63 15.69 -7.39
CA THR A 107 15.61 17.08 -6.94
C THR A 107 15.29 18.08 -8.06
N GLY A 108 14.99 17.60 -9.27
CA GLY A 108 14.62 18.44 -10.40
C GLY A 108 15.15 17.88 -11.73
N ALA A 109 14.48 18.22 -12.83
CA ALA A 109 14.76 17.65 -14.16
C ALA A 109 16.19 17.95 -14.68
N ASN A 110 16.77 19.05 -14.22
CA ASN A 110 18.13 19.47 -14.62
C ASN A 110 19.23 18.81 -13.76
N ASN A 111 18.85 18.09 -12.71
CA ASN A 111 19.79 17.43 -11.81
C ASN A 111 19.85 15.93 -12.10
N ARG A 112 21.04 15.34 -11.95
CA ARG A 112 21.19 13.88 -11.95
C ARG A 112 20.44 13.27 -10.76
N ILE A 113 19.76 12.15 -10.97
CA ILE A 113 19.12 11.39 -9.89
C ILE A 113 20.20 10.67 -9.11
N LYS A 114 20.22 10.82 -7.79
CA LYS A 114 21.04 9.94 -6.96
C LYS A 114 20.28 8.66 -6.74
N THR A 115 20.89 7.58 -7.20
CA THR A 115 20.41 6.21 -7.04
C THR A 115 21.22 5.46 -6.00
N GLU A 116 20.58 4.51 -5.35
CA GLU A 116 21.14 3.55 -4.41
C GLU A 116 20.45 2.20 -4.59
N THR A 117 21.20 1.11 -4.48
CA THR A 117 20.62 -0.24 -4.42
C THR A 117 20.40 -0.62 -2.96
N ILE A 118 19.13 -0.79 -2.57
CA ILE A 118 18.76 -1.22 -1.23
C ILE A 118 18.44 -2.71 -1.26
N ILE A 119 19.22 -3.51 -0.53
CA ILE A 119 19.04 -4.96 -0.44
C ILE A 119 18.03 -5.30 0.66
N CYS A 120 17.22 -6.33 0.44
CA CYS A 120 16.28 -6.83 1.43
C CYS A 120 16.98 -7.28 2.72
N ASP A 121 16.56 -6.73 3.85
CA ASP A 121 17.03 -7.06 5.19
C ASP A 121 15.97 -7.91 5.90
N GLN A 122 16.14 -9.23 5.76
CA GLN A 122 15.20 -10.20 6.33
C GLN A 122 15.18 -10.16 7.87
N ASN A 123 16.29 -9.79 8.50
CA ASN A 123 16.41 -9.69 9.95
C ASN A 123 15.57 -8.52 10.47
N LEU A 124 15.70 -7.34 9.84
CA LEU A 124 14.89 -6.17 10.12
C LEU A 124 13.39 -6.47 9.95
N TRP A 125 13.02 -7.18 8.87
CA TRP A 125 11.63 -7.56 8.63
C TRP A 125 11.09 -8.49 9.72
N ASN A 126 11.77 -9.61 9.95
CA ASN A 126 11.28 -10.66 10.84
C ASN A 126 11.23 -10.22 12.30
N ASN A 127 12.25 -9.49 12.75
CA ASN A 127 12.43 -9.22 14.17
C ASN A 127 11.91 -7.84 14.59
N ILE A 128 11.71 -6.90 13.66
CA ILE A 128 11.29 -5.53 14.01
C ILE A 128 9.99 -5.14 13.31
N MET A 129 9.91 -5.28 11.98
CA MET A 129 8.79 -4.72 11.23
C MET A 129 7.53 -5.57 11.35
N VAL A 130 7.59 -6.86 11.02
CA VAL A 130 6.43 -7.76 11.04
C VAL A 130 5.74 -7.83 12.40
N PRO A 131 6.47 -7.96 13.53
CA PRO A 131 5.81 -7.99 14.84
C PRO A 131 4.99 -6.72 15.10
N LYS A 132 5.52 -5.54 14.77
CA LYS A 132 4.82 -4.27 14.92
C LYS A 132 3.60 -4.15 14.00
N LEU A 133 3.74 -4.54 12.73
CA LEU A 133 2.63 -4.53 11.78
C LEU A 133 1.51 -5.49 12.17
N LYS A 134 1.86 -6.67 12.71
CA LYS A 134 0.89 -7.63 13.26
C LYS A 134 0.16 -7.08 14.45
N CYS A 135 0.88 -6.56 15.44
CA CYS A 135 0.30 -5.96 16.64
C CYS A 135 -0.67 -4.83 16.25
N PHE A 136 -0.24 -3.90 15.39
CA PHE A 136 -1.12 -2.84 14.87
C PHE A 136 -2.37 -3.39 14.18
N TYR A 137 -2.24 -4.42 13.34
CA TYR A 137 -3.40 -5.00 12.66
C TYR A 137 -4.37 -5.66 13.65
N ILE A 138 -3.87 -6.50 14.56
CA ILE A 138 -4.71 -7.30 15.47
C ILE A 138 -5.32 -6.45 16.58
N GLU A 139 -4.54 -5.53 17.14
CA GLU A 139 -4.93 -4.78 18.34
C GLU A 139 -5.59 -3.45 18.02
N CYS A 140 -5.35 -2.86 16.84
CA CYS A 140 -5.91 -1.56 16.46
C CYS A 140 -6.90 -1.66 15.30
N MET A 141 -6.49 -2.26 14.17
CA MET A 141 -7.32 -2.25 12.96
C MET A 141 -8.48 -3.25 13.01
N LEU A 142 -8.22 -4.49 13.44
CA LEU A 142 -9.20 -5.56 13.42
C LEU A 142 -10.42 -5.28 14.31
N PRO A 143 -10.28 -4.76 15.55
CA PRO A 143 -11.43 -4.40 16.39
C PRO A 143 -12.36 -3.39 15.69
N GLU A 144 -11.80 -2.34 15.09
CA GLU A 144 -12.56 -1.31 14.38
C GLU A 144 -13.32 -1.89 13.17
N ILE A 145 -12.66 -2.74 12.38
CA ILE A 145 -13.27 -3.38 11.21
C ILE A 145 -14.41 -4.33 11.64
N CYS A 146 -14.19 -5.13 12.67
CA CYS A 146 -15.18 -6.07 13.18
C CYS A 146 -16.38 -5.36 13.80
N PHE A 147 -16.14 -4.31 14.59
CA PHE A 147 -17.19 -3.53 15.24
C PHE A 147 -18.13 -2.90 14.20
N VAL A 148 -17.58 -2.24 13.17
CA VAL A 148 -18.37 -1.65 12.08
C VAL A 148 -19.22 -2.72 11.37
N ARG A 149 -18.65 -3.90 11.13
CA ARG A 149 -19.36 -5.01 10.47
C ARG A 149 -20.50 -5.54 11.33
N GLU A 150 -20.31 -5.66 12.63
CA GLU A 150 -21.36 -6.12 13.54
C GLU A 150 -22.55 -5.16 13.57
N VAL A 151 -22.29 -3.85 13.70
CA VAL A 151 -23.34 -2.82 13.66
C VAL A 151 -24.09 -2.85 12.32
N ALA A 152 -23.38 -2.99 11.20
CA ALA A 152 -24.00 -3.10 9.88
C ALA A 152 -24.93 -4.33 9.78
N LEU A 153 -24.50 -5.49 10.30
CA LEU A 153 -25.31 -6.70 10.33
C LEU A 153 -26.56 -6.55 11.21
N GLN A 154 -26.41 -5.94 12.39
CA GLN A 154 -27.54 -5.68 13.29
C GLN A 154 -28.57 -4.74 12.64
N ASN A 155 -28.12 -3.70 11.93
CA ASN A 155 -29.00 -2.78 11.21
C ASN A 155 -29.72 -3.45 10.04
N ALA A 156 -29.01 -4.23 9.23
CA ALA A 156 -29.61 -4.99 8.13
C ALA A 156 -30.69 -5.97 8.62
N ASN A 157 -30.45 -6.64 9.76
CA ASN A 157 -31.43 -7.54 10.37
C ASN A 157 -32.68 -6.79 10.86
N LYS A 158 -32.53 -5.61 11.46
CA LYS A 158 -33.66 -4.75 11.88
C LYS A 158 -34.49 -4.28 10.68
N GLU A 159 -33.85 -3.90 9.57
CA GLU A 159 -34.56 -3.52 8.35
C GLU A 159 -35.33 -4.68 7.70
N ASN A 160 -34.72 -5.87 7.68
CA ASN A 160 -35.37 -7.08 7.16
C ASN A 160 -36.59 -7.47 8.02
N HIS A 161 -36.51 -7.32 9.34
CA HIS A 161 -37.65 -7.56 10.23
C HIS A 161 -38.80 -6.59 9.94
N LYS A 162 -38.51 -5.28 9.82
CA LYS A 162 -39.49 -4.24 9.48
C LYS A 162 -40.13 -4.45 8.09
N ARG A 163 -39.39 -4.99 7.11
CA ARG A 163 -39.93 -5.32 5.78
C ARG A 163 -40.89 -6.50 5.84
N LYS A 164 -40.58 -7.55 6.62
CA LYS A 164 -41.45 -8.72 6.81
C LYS A 164 -42.76 -8.36 7.54
N GLU A 165 -42.71 -7.48 8.53
CA GLU A 165 -43.91 -6.98 9.23
C GLU A 165 -44.81 -6.11 8.35
N LYS A 166 -44.28 -5.48 7.30
CA LYS A 166 -45.03 -4.62 6.37
C LYS A 166 -45.66 -5.36 5.19
N THR A 167 -45.34 -6.64 4.97
CA THR A 167 -45.98 -7.48 3.95
C THR A 167 -47.24 -8.13 4.54
N PRO A 168 -48.46 -7.75 4.11
CA PRO A 168 -49.68 -8.41 4.58
C PRO A 168 -49.77 -9.82 3.99
N ASP A 169 -50.16 -10.78 4.83
CA ASP A 169 -50.41 -12.17 4.46
C ASP A 169 -51.56 -12.26 3.43
N LYS A 170 -51.24 -12.51 2.17
CA LYS A 170 -52.22 -12.82 1.12
C LYS A 170 -52.56 -14.31 1.14
N THR A 171 -53.08 -14.83 2.25
CA THR A 171 -53.72 -16.15 2.28
C THR A 171 -55.01 -16.14 3.11
N ASN A 172 -56.09 -15.63 2.51
CA ASN A 172 -57.43 -16.01 2.91
C ASN A 172 -58.44 -15.74 1.78
N VAL A 173 -58.57 -16.70 0.87
CA VAL A 173 -59.81 -16.91 0.12
C VAL A 173 -60.32 -18.29 0.49
N LYS A 174 -61.38 -18.28 1.30
CA LYS A 174 -62.07 -19.45 1.83
C LYS A 174 -62.74 -20.25 0.72
N SER A 175 -62.68 -21.55 0.91
CA SER A 175 -63.45 -22.60 0.26
C SER A 175 -64.97 -22.43 0.43
N SER A 176 -65.72 -22.54 -0.67
CA SER A 176 -67.14 -22.95 -0.74
C SER A 176 -67.48 -23.17 -2.22
N GLY A 177 -68.01 -24.28 -2.72
CA GLY A 177 -68.43 -25.55 -2.16
C GLY A 177 -69.09 -26.39 -3.27
N LYS A 178 -69.24 -27.68 -2.96
CA LYS A 178 -70.21 -28.65 -3.52
C LYS A 178 -70.03 -29.16 -4.96
N TYR A 179 -69.54 -30.40 -5.01
CA TYR A 179 -69.89 -31.45 -5.96
C TYR A 179 -71.38 -31.45 -6.36
N ASN A 180 -71.65 -31.71 -7.64
CA ASN A 180 -72.74 -32.60 -8.03
C ASN A 180 -72.44 -33.32 -9.35
N LYS A 181 -72.78 -34.61 -9.35
CA LYS A 181 -72.67 -35.60 -10.42
C LYS A 181 -73.60 -35.29 -11.59
N SER A 182 -73.14 -35.53 -12.82
CA SER A 182 -73.77 -36.27 -13.93
C SER A 182 -72.81 -36.25 -15.11
#